data_AF-A0A4Z2I7Y2-F1
#
_entry.id   AF-A0A4Z2I7Y2-F1
#
_cell.length_a   1.000
_cell.length_b   1.000
_cell.length_c   1.000
_cell.angle_alpha   90.00
_cell.angle_beta   90.00
_cell.angle_gamma   90.00
#
_symmetry.space_group_name_H-M   'P 1'
#
loop_
_entity.id
_entity.type
_entity.pdbx_description
1 polymer ?
#
loop_
_entity_poly.entity_id
_entity_poly.type
_entity_poly.pdbx_seq_one_letter_code
_entity_poly.pdbx_strand_id
1 'polypeptide(L)'
;MRSGEERKKDEERAIVRTAAAAPAWTEVEGGGRWAVEHDDCSPHNVTLGYYVASGKTVYVSSRVVEALHVYGFDKLLSDIRQHSPAVKAVLVPVAAWAPSPSIHLQLKTVLRFVGPTDNVYSCSFVQMLEQRLENAFDEAQDKVLETYNRLAVEIQSVSQEPGSPSVSLVYVVKNQDAILNGTISSGLLNQLTAELVGYFLFYPPMVIAERK
;
A
#
# COMPACT_ATOMS: atom_id res chain seq x y z
N MET A 1 1.92 39.75 43.63
CA MET A 1 1.31 40.04 42.32
C MET A 1 2.05 39.24 41.25
N ARG A 2 1.27 38.67 40.32
CA ARG A 2 1.62 37.76 39.21
C ARG A 2 2.86 38.21 38.41
N SER A 3 3.83 37.32 38.18
CA SER A 3 3.92 36.34 37.06
C SER A 3 4.27 37.01 35.73
N GLY A 4 5.50 36.76 35.29
CA GLY A 4 5.96 36.91 33.91
C GLY A 4 6.66 35.61 33.53
N GLU A 5 5.89 34.54 33.44
CA GLU A 5 6.35 33.24 32.99
C GLU A 5 6.30 33.21 31.47
N GLU A 6 7.48 33.27 30.86
CA GLU A 6 7.72 33.16 29.43
C GLU A 6 7.44 31.72 29.00
N ARG A 7 6.16 31.41 28.79
CA ARG A 7 5.70 30.10 28.36
C ARG A 7 6.01 29.93 26.87
N LYS A 8 7.21 29.40 26.60
CA LYS A 8 7.64 28.90 25.29
C LYS A 8 6.54 27.98 24.76
N LYS A 9 5.92 28.38 23.65
CA LYS A 9 4.74 27.71 23.09
C LYS A 9 5.24 26.47 22.33
N ASP A 10 5.34 25.35 23.03
CA ASP A 10 5.79 24.08 22.46
C ASP A 10 5.01 23.75 21.16
N GLU A 11 5.75 23.27 20.17
CA GLU A 11 5.32 23.10 18.79
C GLU A 11 4.95 21.64 18.56
N GLU A 12 3.65 21.33 18.55
CA GLU A 12 3.16 20.00 18.20
C GLU A 12 3.32 19.75 16.69
N ARG A 13 3.90 18.59 16.35
CA ARG A 13 4.17 18.14 14.98
C ARG A 13 3.49 16.79 14.75
N ALA A 14 2.64 16.72 13.73
CA ALA A 14 1.94 15.49 13.35
C ALA A 14 2.59 14.81 12.13
N ILE A 15 2.65 13.47 12.15
CA ILE A 15 3.05 12.59 11.05
C ILE A 15 1.83 11.73 10.70
N VAL A 16 1.38 11.75 9.45
CA VAL A 16 0.17 11.03 9.02
C VAL A 16 0.56 9.98 7.99
N ARG A 17 0.27 8.70 8.27
CA ARG A 17 0.67 7.52 7.47
C ARG A 17 -0.51 6.59 7.19
N THR A 18 -0.48 5.87 6.07
CA THR A 18 -1.50 4.86 5.74
C THR A 18 -1.04 3.46 6.14
N ALA A 19 -1.82 2.76 6.96
CA ALA A 19 -1.54 1.39 7.39
C ALA A 19 -2.36 0.35 6.60
N ALA A 20 -1.79 -0.83 6.35
CA ALA A 20 -2.48 -1.92 5.68
C ALA A 20 -3.29 -2.84 6.65
N ALA A 21 -2.96 -2.84 7.96
CA ALA A 21 -3.63 -3.46 9.15
C ALA A 21 -2.53 -3.85 10.20
N ALA A 22 -2.68 -4.00 11.53
CA ALA A 22 -3.49 -3.39 12.59
C ALA A 22 -2.69 -3.35 13.92
N PRO A 23 -2.95 -2.36 14.82
CA PRO A 23 -3.54 -2.66 16.13
C PRO A 23 -4.71 -1.71 16.52
N ALA A 24 -5.32 -1.93 17.69
CA ALA A 24 -6.64 -1.47 18.16
C ALA A 24 -7.09 -0.05 17.72
N TRP A 25 -8.34 0.06 17.25
CA TRP A 25 -8.86 1.20 16.48
C TRP A 25 -10.08 1.89 17.13
N THR A 26 -10.21 3.21 16.91
CA THR A 26 -11.42 4.01 17.16
C THR A 26 -12.14 4.36 15.84
N GLU A 27 -13.47 4.30 15.84
CA GLU A 27 -14.33 4.52 14.67
C GLU A 27 -14.87 5.95 14.62
N VAL A 28 -14.90 6.58 13.44
CA VAL A 28 -15.46 7.93 13.23
C VAL A 28 -16.58 7.86 12.18
N GLU A 29 -17.65 8.64 12.40
CA GLU A 29 -18.75 8.81 11.45
C GLU A 29 -18.23 9.32 10.09
N GLY A 30 -18.38 8.49 9.05
CA GLY A 30 -17.84 8.76 7.71
C GLY A 30 -17.05 7.60 7.07
N GLY A 31 -16.85 6.49 7.79
CA GLY A 31 -16.27 5.24 7.24
C GLY A 31 -14.75 5.14 7.28
N GLY A 32 -14.06 6.12 7.88
CA GLY A 32 -12.63 6.04 8.18
C GLY A 32 -12.38 5.53 9.61
N ARG A 33 -11.41 4.63 9.79
CA ARG A 33 -10.85 4.29 11.11
C ARG A 33 -9.38 4.69 11.17
N TRP A 34 -8.95 5.15 12.35
CA TRP A 34 -7.58 5.61 12.58
C TRP A 34 -7.09 5.19 13.96
N ALA A 35 -5.77 5.11 14.12
CA ALA A 35 -5.08 4.96 15.41
C ALA A 35 -4.01 6.04 15.56
N VAL A 36 -3.88 6.54 16.78
CA VAL A 36 -2.84 7.48 17.18
C VAL A 36 -1.86 6.75 18.09
N GLU A 37 -0.60 6.72 17.69
CA GLU A 37 0.51 6.37 18.59
C GLU A 37 1.18 7.67 19.08
N HIS A 38 1.34 7.75 20.40
CA HIS A 38 2.12 8.79 21.07
C HIS A 38 3.49 8.19 21.44
N ASP A 39 4.55 8.93 21.15
CA ASP A 39 5.87 8.64 21.70
C ASP A 39 5.95 9.25 23.11
N ASP A 40 5.93 8.41 24.16
CA ASP A 40 6.00 8.84 25.56
C ASP A 40 7.29 9.64 25.87
N CYS A 41 8.35 9.47 25.06
CA CYS A 41 9.60 10.22 25.21
C CYS A 41 9.58 11.56 24.46
N SER A 42 8.64 11.77 23.54
CA SER A 42 8.48 12.98 22.74
C SER A 42 6.98 13.34 22.61
N PRO A 43 6.36 13.91 23.65
CA PRO A 43 4.91 14.12 23.75
C PRO A 43 4.31 15.05 22.68
N HIS A 44 5.15 15.68 21.85
CA HIS A 44 4.76 16.60 20.78
C HIS A 44 4.72 15.97 19.39
N ASN A 45 5.17 14.71 19.25
CA ASN A 45 5.15 13.99 17.99
C ASN A 45 4.02 12.95 18.01
N VAL A 46 3.08 13.10 17.07
CA VAL A 46 1.93 12.19 16.94
C VAL A 46 2.02 11.49 15.61
N THR A 47 1.97 10.15 15.60
CA THR A 47 1.83 9.38 14.35
C THR A 47 0.40 8.89 14.20
N LEU A 48 -0.28 9.32 13.13
CA LEU A 48 -1.64 8.93 12.80
C LEU A 48 -1.62 7.90 11.68
N GLY A 49 -2.06 6.67 11.97
CA GLY A 49 -2.34 5.63 10.98
C GLY A 49 -3.80 5.68 10.53
N TYR A 50 -4.07 5.73 9.23
CA TYR A 50 -5.44 5.65 8.71
C TYR A 50 -5.56 4.67 7.54
N TYR A 51 -6.76 4.15 7.35
CA TYR A 51 -7.15 3.46 6.13
C TYR A 51 -8.54 3.94 5.71
N VAL A 52 -8.87 3.73 4.43
CA VAL A 52 -10.15 4.17 3.87
C VAL A 52 -11.01 2.96 3.57
N ALA A 53 -12.27 3.01 4.01
CA ALA A 53 -13.27 2.01 3.67
C ALA A 53 -14.55 2.67 3.14
N SER A 54 -15.25 1.97 2.26
CA SER A 54 -16.59 2.31 1.77
C SER A 54 -17.48 1.07 1.81
N GLY A 55 -18.46 1.07 2.70
CA GLY A 55 -19.26 -0.12 3.00
C GLY A 55 -18.41 -1.26 3.54
N LYS A 56 -18.35 -2.38 2.81
CA LYS A 56 -17.51 -3.55 3.13
C LYS A 56 -16.13 -3.52 2.45
N THR A 57 -15.88 -2.52 1.61
CA THR A 57 -14.65 -2.42 0.81
C THR A 57 -13.61 -1.62 1.57
N VAL A 58 -12.41 -2.18 1.75
CA VAL A 58 -11.21 -1.45 2.20
C VAL A 58 -10.36 -1.16 0.97
N TYR A 59 -9.83 0.06 0.86
CA TYR A 59 -9.00 0.47 -0.27
C TYR A 59 -7.52 0.30 0.01
N VAL A 60 -6.76 -0.07 -1.02
CA VAL A 60 -5.30 -0.19 -0.93
C VAL A 60 -4.63 1.16 -0.70
N SER A 61 -3.55 1.14 0.09
CA SER A 61 -2.82 2.34 0.53
C SER A 61 -2.35 3.19 -0.65
N SER A 62 -1.86 2.58 -1.74
CA SER A 62 -1.41 3.30 -2.94
C SER A 62 -2.50 4.19 -3.53
N ARG A 63 -3.75 3.72 -3.56
CA ARG A 63 -4.89 4.47 -4.09
C ARG A 63 -5.29 5.62 -3.16
N VAL A 64 -5.26 5.36 -1.85
CA VAL A 64 -5.55 6.37 -0.83
C VAL A 64 -4.54 7.51 -0.88
N VAL A 65 -3.25 7.16 -0.96
CA VAL A 65 -2.14 8.11 -1.08
C VAL A 65 -2.28 8.96 -2.34
N GLU A 66 -2.56 8.34 -3.49
CA GLU A 66 -2.81 9.06 -4.74
C GLU A 66 -4.00 10.02 -4.64
N ALA A 67 -5.12 9.57 -4.09
CA ALA A 67 -6.32 10.38 -3.93
C ALA A 67 -6.06 11.61 -3.03
N LEU A 68 -5.29 11.46 -1.96
CA LEU A 68 -4.95 12.56 -1.06
C LEU A 68 -3.93 13.53 -1.66
N HIS A 69 -3.00 13.03 -2.49
CA HIS A 69 -2.14 13.91 -3.29
C HIS A 69 -2.97 14.78 -4.25
N VAL A 70 -3.98 14.20 -4.92
CA VAL A 70 -4.90 14.94 -5.79
C VAL A 70 -5.78 15.90 -4.99
N TYR A 71 -6.21 15.52 -3.79
CA TYR A 71 -6.99 16.39 -2.91
C TYR A 71 -6.24 17.66 -2.53
N GLY A 72 -4.92 17.53 -2.33
CA GLY A 72 -4.02 18.63 -2.08
C GLY A 72 -3.81 18.92 -0.60
N PHE A 73 -2.58 19.28 -0.25
CA PHE A 73 -2.16 19.49 1.13
C PHE A 73 -2.95 20.58 1.85
N ASP A 74 -3.25 21.71 1.18
CA ASP A 74 -3.94 22.83 1.81
C ASP A 74 -5.35 22.47 2.28
N LYS A 75 -6.09 21.70 1.44
CA LYS A 75 -7.43 21.23 1.80
C LYS A 75 -7.37 20.20 2.91
N LEU A 76 -6.45 19.23 2.80
CA LEU A 76 -6.22 18.23 3.84
C LEU A 76 -5.88 18.88 5.19
N LEU A 77 -4.97 19.86 5.20
CA LEU A 77 -4.59 20.58 6.41
C LEU A 77 -5.75 21.41 6.98
N SER A 78 -6.57 22.03 6.11
CA SER A 78 -7.78 22.73 6.53
C SER A 78 -8.75 21.79 7.25
N ASP A 79 -9.00 20.60 6.70
CA ASP A 79 -9.90 19.61 7.30
C ASP A 79 -9.34 19.05 8.62
N ILE A 80 -8.03 18.82 8.69
CA ILE A 80 -7.36 18.42 9.94
C ILE A 80 -7.54 19.51 11.00
N ARG A 81 -7.33 20.79 10.66
CA ARG A 81 -7.49 21.91 11.59
C ARG A 81 -8.93 22.12 12.05
N GLN A 82 -9.91 21.75 11.22
CA GLN A 82 -11.32 21.78 11.61
C GLN A 82 -11.60 20.81 12.77
N HIS A 83 -10.94 19.65 12.78
CA HIS A 83 -11.16 18.61 13.80
C HIS A 83 -10.16 18.68 14.96
N SER A 84 -8.94 19.18 14.70
CA SER A 84 -7.90 19.40 15.70
C SER A 84 -7.24 20.77 15.51
N PRO A 85 -7.85 21.85 16.06
CA PRO A 85 -7.38 23.22 15.86
C PRO A 85 -5.97 23.49 16.41
N ALA A 86 -5.44 22.62 17.27
CA ALA A 86 -4.10 22.74 17.85
C ALA A 86 -2.98 22.40 16.86
N VAL A 87 -3.28 21.68 15.77
CA VAL A 87 -2.29 21.24 14.77
C VAL A 87 -1.74 22.45 14.00
N LYS A 88 -0.47 22.78 14.25
CA LYS A 88 0.24 23.89 13.56
C LYS A 88 0.86 23.44 12.25
N ALA A 89 1.45 22.25 12.21
CA ALA A 89 2.16 21.71 11.06
C ALA A 89 2.01 20.18 10.95
N VAL A 90 2.00 19.69 9.72
CA VAL A 90 2.02 18.26 9.38
C VAL A 90 3.29 18.01 8.58
N LEU A 91 4.23 17.24 9.14
CA LEU A 91 5.57 17.05 8.56
C LEU A 91 5.54 16.11 7.36
N VAL A 92 4.70 15.08 7.44
CA VAL A 92 4.49 14.10 6.38
C VAL A 92 2.98 13.98 6.21
N PRO A 93 2.40 14.69 5.23
CA PRO A 93 0.95 14.72 5.07
C PRO A 93 0.38 13.41 4.55
N VAL A 94 1.09 12.76 3.65
CA VAL A 94 0.62 11.53 3.01
C VAL A 94 1.84 10.66 2.68
N ALA A 95 1.95 9.51 3.33
CA ALA A 95 2.93 8.49 2.99
C ALA A 95 2.42 7.10 3.37
N ALA A 96 2.94 6.07 2.71
CA ALA A 96 2.77 4.68 3.16
C ALA A 96 3.46 4.47 4.50
N TRP A 97 2.94 3.55 5.33
CA TRP A 97 3.53 3.23 6.63
C TRP A 97 4.97 2.72 6.52
N ALA A 98 5.21 1.87 5.53
CA ALA A 98 6.51 1.33 5.19
C ALA A 98 7.09 2.05 3.95
N PRO A 99 8.41 2.24 3.88
CA PRO A 99 9.05 2.78 2.68
C PRO A 99 8.86 1.83 1.50
N SER A 100 8.69 2.38 0.29
CA SER A 100 8.63 1.54 -0.91
C SER A 100 9.96 0.81 -1.10
N PRO A 101 9.95 -0.52 -1.34
CA PRO A 101 11.17 -1.26 -1.65
C PRO A 101 11.93 -0.66 -2.84
N SER A 102 13.25 -0.83 -2.88
CA SER A 102 14.09 -0.39 -4.00
C SER A 102 13.58 -0.92 -5.34
N ILE A 103 13.67 -0.09 -6.39
CA ILE A 103 13.06 -0.39 -7.70
C ILE A 103 13.54 -1.72 -8.31
N HIS A 104 14.81 -2.07 -8.11
CA HIS A 104 15.42 -3.33 -8.58
C HIS A 104 14.86 -4.60 -7.91
N LEU A 105 14.07 -4.46 -6.84
CA LEU A 105 13.37 -5.54 -6.15
C LEU A 105 11.92 -5.69 -6.65
N GLN A 106 11.42 -4.70 -7.39
CA GLN A 106 10.03 -4.65 -7.81
C GLN A 106 9.82 -5.33 -9.17
N LEU A 107 8.68 -5.99 -9.29
CA LEU A 107 8.17 -6.56 -10.52
C LEU A 107 6.92 -5.81 -10.95
N LYS A 108 6.70 -5.80 -12.26
CA LYS A 108 5.50 -5.27 -12.90
C LYS A 108 4.82 -6.35 -13.72
N THR A 109 3.54 -6.58 -13.42
CA THR A 109 2.63 -7.39 -14.24
C THR A 109 1.56 -6.47 -14.81
N VAL A 110 1.23 -6.62 -16.08
CA VAL A 110 0.10 -5.91 -16.70
C VAL A 110 -0.95 -6.94 -17.06
N LEU A 111 -2.11 -6.85 -16.44
CA LEU A 111 -3.28 -7.68 -16.74
C LEU A 111 -4.15 -7.00 -17.79
N ARG A 112 -4.87 -7.79 -18.58
CA ARG A 112 -5.92 -7.33 -19.49
C ARG A 112 -7.23 -8.06 -19.22
N PHE A 113 -8.32 -7.49 -19.74
CA PHE A 113 -9.68 -8.02 -19.56
C PHE A 113 -10.15 -8.07 -18.11
N VAL A 114 -9.66 -7.14 -17.27
CA VAL A 114 -10.21 -6.98 -15.92
C VAL A 114 -11.60 -6.38 -16.04
N GLY A 115 -12.59 -7.02 -15.41
CA GLY A 115 -14.00 -6.66 -15.60
C GLY A 115 -14.33 -5.32 -14.96
N PRO A 116 -15.32 -4.57 -15.48
CA PRO A 116 -15.74 -3.29 -14.87
C PRO A 116 -16.37 -3.46 -13.49
N THR A 117 -16.75 -4.69 -13.12
CA THR A 117 -17.26 -5.05 -11.80
C THR A 117 -16.15 -5.29 -10.77
N ASP A 118 -14.91 -5.49 -11.21
CA ASP A 118 -13.78 -5.73 -10.33
C ASP A 118 -13.29 -4.40 -9.76
N ASN A 119 -13.36 -4.24 -8.43
CA ASN A 119 -12.77 -3.09 -7.78
C ASN A 119 -11.26 -3.35 -7.55
N VAL A 120 -10.47 -2.99 -8.56
CA VAL A 120 -9.02 -3.21 -8.59
C VAL A 120 -8.25 -2.49 -7.47
N TYR A 121 -8.87 -1.50 -6.85
CA TYR A 121 -8.30 -0.73 -5.74
C TYR A 121 -8.74 -1.26 -4.36
N SER A 122 -9.50 -2.36 -4.32
CA SER A 122 -9.90 -3.00 -3.06
C SER A 122 -8.80 -3.92 -2.53
N CYS A 123 -8.65 -3.98 -1.21
CA CYS A 123 -7.75 -4.95 -0.56
C CYS A 123 -8.15 -6.39 -0.90
N SER A 124 -9.44 -6.70 -1.02
CA SER A 124 -9.91 -8.04 -1.39
C SER A 124 -9.44 -8.47 -2.78
N PHE A 125 -9.43 -7.56 -3.76
CA PHE A 125 -8.91 -7.84 -5.10
C PHE A 125 -7.40 -8.05 -5.06
N VAL A 126 -6.68 -7.20 -4.33
CA VAL A 126 -5.22 -7.29 -4.20
C VAL A 126 -4.77 -8.55 -3.48
N GLN A 127 -5.36 -8.89 -2.33
CA GLN A 127 -5.06 -10.11 -1.58
C GLN A 127 -5.35 -11.37 -2.41
N MET A 128 -6.42 -11.35 -3.20
CA MET A 128 -6.75 -12.44 -4.11
C MET A 128 -5.66 -12.61 -5.19
N LEU A 129 -5.16 -11.52 -5.76
CA LEU A 129 -4.07 -11.57 -6.74
C LEU A 129 -2.72 -11.95 -6.13
N GLU A 130 -2.40 -11.48 -4.92
CA GLU A 130 -1.20 -11.90 -4.18
C GLU A 130 -1.19 -13.42 -4.01
N GLN A 131 -2.28 -14.00 -3.49
CA GLN A 131 -2.38 -15.44 -3.30
C GLN A 131 -2.24 -16.22 -4.61
N ARG A 132 -2.71 -15.67 -5.73
CA ARG A 132 -2.59 -16.30 -7.05
C ARG A 132 -1.20 -16.19 -7.64
N LEU A 133 -0.53 -15.06 -7.44
CA LEU A 133 0.87 -14.88 -7.79
C LEU A 133 1.73 -15.86 -6.99
N GLU A 134 1.48 -16.03 -5.69
CA GLU A 134 2.16 -17.03 -4.86
C GLU A 134 2.03 -18.44 -5.45
N ASN A 135 0.80 -18.86 -5.83
CA ASN A 135 0.60 -20.17 -6.45
C ASN A 135 1.36 -20.31 -7.78
N ALA A 136 1.45 -19.23 -8.57
CA ALA A 136 2.23 -19.22 -9.80
C ALA A 136 3.74 -19.29 -9.52
N PHE A 137 4.22 -18.66 -8.45
CA PHE A 137 5.62 -18.77 -8.02
C PHE A 137 5.95 -20.16 -7.50
N ASP A 138 5.04 -20.83 -6.80
CA ASP A 138 5.21 -22.23 -6.39
C ASP A 138 5.36 -23.16 -7.61
N GLU A 139 4.48 -23.03 -8.61
CA GLU A 139 4.60 -23.78 -9.88
C GLU A 139 5.89 -23.45 -10.63
N ALA A 140 6.32 -22.19 -10.61
CA ALA A 140 7.57 -21.78 -11.25
C ALA A 140 8.81 -22.42 -10.59
N GLN A 141 8.84 -22.50 -9.26
CA GLN A 141 9.92 -23.14 -8.51
C GLN A 141 10.03 -24.63 -8.82
N ASP A 142 8.89 -25.33 -8.88
CA ASP A 142 8.83 -26.76 -9.23
C ASP A 142 9.47 -27.05 -10.60
N LYS A 143 9.37 -26.12 -11.56
CA LYS A 143 9.97 -26.26 -12.89
C LYS A 143 11.49 -26.06 -12.93
N VAL A 144 12.06 -25.24 -12.05
CA VAL A 144 13.51 -24.96 -12.05
C VAL A 144 14.29 -25.76 -11.01
N LEU A 145 13.61 -26.61 -10.23
CA LEU A 145 14.19 -27.35 -9.11
C LEU A 145 14.91 -26.41 -8.10
N GLU A 146 14.51 -25.13 -8.05
CA GLU A 146 14.96 -24.20 -7.01
C GLU A 146 14.07 -24.38 -5.78
N THR A 147 14.68 -24.46 -4.60
CA THR A 147 13.95 -24.67 -3.35
C THR A 147 14.07 -23.42 -2.48
N TYR A 148 13.23 -22.42 -2.72
CA TYR A 148 12.97 -21.43 -1.67
C TYR A 148 11.95 -22.01 -0.68
N ASN A 149 11.85 -21.39 0.49
CA ASN A 149 10.64 -21.62 1.28
C ASN A 149 9.45 -21.01 0.53
N ARG A 150 8.23 -21.32 0.98
CA ARG A 150 7.00 -20.74 0.42
C ARG A 150 7.16 -19.24 0.20
N LEU A 151 7.11 -18.82 -1.06
CA LEU A 151 7.28 -17.44 -1.46
C LEU A 151 6.01 -16.67 -1.14
N ALA A 152 6.15 -15.48 -0.57
CA ALA A 152 5.04 -14.56 -0.33
C ALA A 152 5.10 -13.41 -1.34
N VAL A 153 3.93 -12.91 -1.76
CA VAL A 153 3.85 -11.79 -2.70
C VAL A 153 3.17 -10.61 -2.03
N GLU A 154 3.75 -9.42 -2.18
CA GLU A 154 3.17 -8.18 -1.65
C GLU A 154 3.04 -7.14 -2.78
N ILE A 155 1.80 -6.88 -3.18
CA ILE A 155 1.46 -5.85 -4.16
C ILE A 155 1.57 -4.48 -3.50
N GLN A 156 2.56 -3.71 -3.95
CA GLN A 156 2.84 -2.35 -3.49
C GLN A 156 1.88 -1.33 -4.08
N SER A 157 1.46 -1.53 -5.32
CA SER A 157 0.51 -0.62 -5.97
C SER A 157 -0.26 -1.28 -7.10
N VAL A 158 -1.50 -0.81 -7.27
CA VAL A 158 -2.35 -1.11 -8.43
C VAL A 158 -2.71 0.20 -9.11
N SER A 159 -2.62 0.22 -10.44
CA SER A 159 -3.02 1.37 -11.25
C SER A 159 -3.75 0.92 -12.51
N GLN A 160 -4.82 1.62 -12.85
CA GLN A 160 -5.58 1.43 -14.09
C GLN A 160 -5.75 2.77 -14.79
N GLU A 161 -5.36 2.83 -16.05
CA GLU A 161 -5.54 4.05 -16.86
C GLU A 161 -7.04 4.26 -17.17
N PRO A 162 -7.56 5.50 -17.08
CA PRO A 162 -8.96 5.79 -17.37
C PRO A 162 -9.37 5.28 -18.76
N GLY A 163 -10.42 4.48 -18.83
CA GLY A 163 -10.92 3.91 -20.08
C GLY A 163 -10.14 2.69 -20.60
N SER A 164 -9.07 2.28 -19.92
CA SER A 164 -8.30 1.08 -20.26
C SER A 164 -8.79 -0.15 -19.49
N PRO A 165 -9.03 -1.30 -20.15
CA PRO A 165 -9.29 -2.57 -19.45
C PRO A 165 -8.00 -3.20 -18.87
N SER A 166 -6.87 -2.48 -18.93
CA SER A 166 -5.57 -2.96 -18.49
C SER A 166 -5.25 -2.48 -17.08
N VAL A 167 -4.78 -3.39 -16.25
CA VAL A 167 -4.43 -3.12 -14.85
C VAL A 167 -2.96 -3.43 -14.64
N SER A 168 -2.20 -2.44 -14.17
CA SER A 168 -0.80 -2.64 -13.80
C SER A 168 -0.67 -2.90 -12.31
N LEU A 169 0.08 -3.95 -11.98
CA LEU A 169 0.44 -4.35 -10.63
C LEU A 169 1.93 -4.09 -10.47
N VAL A 170 2.33 -3.48 -9.35
CA VAL A 170 3.73 -3.46 -8.90
C VAL A 170 3.81 -4.20 -7.59
N TYR A 171 4.70 -5.18 -7.50
CA TYR A 171 4.81 -6.06 -6.34
C TYR A 171 6.25 -6.47 -6.08
N VAL A 172 6.46 -7.00 -4.89
CA VAL A 172 7.71 -7.67 -4.50
C VAL A 172 7.42 -9.11 -4.14
N VAL A 173 8.45 -9.95 -4.22
CA VAL A 173 8.41 -11.35 -3.80
C VAL A 173 9.31 -11.50 -2.59
N LYS A 174 8.85 -12.20 -1.56
CA LYS A 174 9.59 -12.44 -0.33
C LYS A 174 9.83 -13.93 -0.13
N ASN A 175 11.00 -14.26 0.39
CA ASN A 175 11.27 -15.55 1.01
C ASN A 175 11.35 -15.30 2.51
N GLN A 176 10.32 -15.71 3.25
CA GLN A 176 10.13 -15.34 4.66
C GLN A 176 10.10 -13.80 4.81
N ASP A 177 11.05 -13.22 5.54
CA ASP A 177 11.12 -11.77 5.79
C ASP A 177 12.00 -11.01 4.77
N ALA A 178 12.73 -11.74 3.90
CA ALA A 178 13.66 -11.14 2.95
C ALA A 178 13.02 -10.93 1.57
N ILE A 179 13.10 -9.70 1.05
CA ILE A 179 12.67 -9.39 -0.32
C ILE A 179 13.69 -9.96 -1.31
N LEU A 180 13.21 -10.75 -2.26
CA LEU A 180 14.01 -11.32 -3.34
C LEU A 180 14.35 -10.28 -4.40
N ASN A 181 15.51 -10.47 -5.04
CA ASN A 181 15.94 -9.65 -6.16
C ASN A 181 14.95 -9.76 -7.33
N GLY A 182 14.59 -8.63 -7.95
CA GLY A 182 13.65 -8.61 -9.08
C GLY A 182 14.14 -9.44 -10.28
N THR A 183 15.45 -9.62 -10.45
CA THR A 183 15.99 -10.53 -11.48
C THR A 183 15.70 -12.00 -11.19
N ILE A 184 15.84 -12.43 -9.94
CA ILE A 184 15.53 -13.81 -9.53
C ILE A 184 14.03 -14.04 -9.65
N SER A 185 13.23 -13.15 -9.06
CA SER A 185 11.78 -13.23 -9.07
C SER A 185 11.21 -13.20 -10.50
N SER A 186 11.68 -12.30 -11.35
CA SER A 186 11.31 -12.26 -12.77
C SER A 186 11.75 -13.54 -13.50
N GLY A 187 12.95 -14.04 -13.21
CA GLY A 187 13.49 -15.26 -13.79
C GLY A 187 12.65 -16.50 -13.47
N LEU A 188 12.12 -16.60 -12.25
CA LEU A 188 11.19 -17.66 -11.84
C LEU A 188 9.86 -17.57 -12.60
N LEU A 189 9.15 -16.44 -12.51
CA LEU A 189 7.80 -16.36 -13.09
C LEU A 189 7.81 -16.49 -14.63
N ASN A 190 8.90 -16.08 -15.29
CA ASN A 190 9.07 -16.24 -16.74
C ASN A 190 9.38 -17.68 -17.19
N GLN A 191 9.54 -18.64 -16.27
CA GLN A 191 9.55 -20.08 -16.62
C GLN A 191 8.15 -20.59 -16.98
N LEU A 192 7.12 -19.85 -16.60
CA LEU A 192 5.74 -20.14 -16.95
C LEU A 192 5.36 -19.41 -18.23
N THR A 193 4.53 -20.06 -19.04
CA THR A 193 3.96 -19.41 -20.23
C THR A 193 2.94 -18.35 -19.80
N ALA A 194 2.71 -17.34 -20.65
CA ALA A 194 1.69 -16.32 -20.41
C ALA A 194 0.29 -16.92 -20.16
N GLU A 195 -0.03 -18.04 -20.82
CA GLU A 195 -1.28 -18.77 -20.65
C GLU A 195 -1.40 -19.38 -19.26
N LEU A 196 -0.32 -20.01 -18.77
CA LEU A 196 -0.30 -20.62 -17.44
C LEU A 196 -0.32 -19.57 -16.34
N VAL A 197 0.43 -18.46 -16.51
CA VAL A 197 0.33 -17.32 -15.59
C VAL A 197 -1.08 -16.75 -15.58
N GLY A 198 -1.69 -16.56 -16.75
CA GLY A 198 -3.07 -16.09 -16.85
C GLY A 198 -4.08 -17.04 -16.21
N TYR A 199 -3.85 -18.35 -16.30
CA TYR A 199 -4.64 -19.37 -15.61
C TYR A 199 -4.59 -19.20 -14.08
N PHE A 200 -3.42 -18.97 -13.49
CA PHE A 200 -3.32 -18.71 -12.06
C PHE A 200 -3.98 -17.41 -11.65
N LEU A 201 -3.71 -16.32 -12.40
CA LEU A 201 -4.17 -14.97 -12.08
C LEU A 201 -5.65 -14.74 -12.38
N PHE A 202 -6.30 -15.62 -13.14
CA PHE A 202 -7.65 -15.43 -13.71
C PHE A 202 -7.78 -14.25 -14.69
N TYR A 203 -6.67 -13.57 -14.99
CA TYR A 203 -6.60 -12.50 -15.97
C TYR A 203 -5.41 -12.77 -16.88
N PRO A 204 -5.60 -12.74 -18.21
CA PRO A 204 -4.50 -12.89 -19.14
C PRO A 204 -3.47 -11.77 -18.92
N PRO A 205 -2.17 -12.08 -18.75
CA PRO A 205 -1.15 -11.05 -18.69
C PRO A 205 -0.84 -10.52 -20.10
N MET A 206 -0.66 -9.21 -20.21
CA MET A 206 0.05 -8.54 -21.30
C MET A 206 1.55 -8.49 -21.03
N VAL A 207 1.93 -8.32 -19.77
CA VAL A 207 3.31 -8.37 -19.28
C VAL A 207 3.33 -9.28 -18.06
N ILE A 208 4.21 -10.29 -18.03
CA ILE A 208 4.28 -11.29 -16.95
C ILE A 208 5.01 -10.71 -15.73
N ALA A 209 6.32 -10.45 -15.84
CA ALA A 209 7.13 -9.94 -14.74
C ALA A 209 8.27 -9.06 -15.27
N GLU A 210 7.95 -7.83 -15.66
CA GLU A 210 8.94 -6.82 -16.05
C GLU A 210 9.63 -6.26 -14.80
N ARG A 211 10.96 -6.08 -14.87
CA ARG A 211 11.70 -5.40 -13.81
C ARG A 211 11.46 -3.90 -13.90
N LYS A 212 11.18 -3.26 -12.77
CA LYS A 212 10.94 -1.83 -12.68
C LYS A 212 12.23 -1.01 -12.67
#